data_AF-A0AAW8KGY2-F1
#
_entry.id   AF-A0AAW8KGY2-F1
#
_cell.length_a   1.000
_cell.length_b   1.000
_cell.length_c   1.000
_cell.angle_alpha   90.00
_cell.angle_beta   90.00
_cell.angle_gamma   90.00
#
_symmetry.space_group_name_H-M   'P 1'
#
loop_
_entity.id
_entity.type
_entity.pdbx_description
1 polymer ?
#
loop_
_entity_poly.entity_id
_entity_poly.type
_entity_poly.pdbx_seq_one_letter_code
_entity_poly.pdbx_strand_id
1 'polypeptide(L)'
;MDYYDQINANVLSATFRQNAQINLKINTSRENFVRPEAFGAKANNPNFDNTNALNAAFATGKDIYSTPDKTYYVTKNLRTKGQRLIGGWKIHSRKSTSRVGIWEKTVSTVDEPEVNTKIIRMLYVATAYDLSEFLYIKSLGFNVLQHYSGMHIQGWDNDGNVQNMLDNAKSAGLKVIVGTQNDPGARANLVSWVKSIDSHPAIIGYSVFDEPVHNGISVTEQNAKIALLRGITNKLLTTVEFTVDPLKKRLSNNYDIIFLDIYNDSNMDLKDEDATQKDLRKMLVTFDLYKKQYHARIIPVVMGFKYVNGAPLNRVVKTSKIFAKVSSGSLGVFIWDGDAEPSIETSVRNSPQLEDMSKEINTFKTLKLPFHKALLENYSIETDKKKYGFKHVSKHQRSPNLYPINMFEEINSYPLQVFDRFNENFQVCSSNIIWKALLSLWFKGTYGAYISNITIYKYNKFIFHIPIIRPHTISLKILLDKSLRGYSLDNINTYRFEYKNKFLTEFLCIK
;
A
#
# COMPACT_ATOMS: atom_id res chain seq x y z
N MET A 1 -30.16 19.50 -63.58
CA MET A 1 -29.60 19.60 -62.22
C MET A 1 -30.51 20.57 -61.49
N ASP A 2 -31.51 20.03 -60.81
CA ASP A 2 -32.79 20.70 -60.60
C ASP A 2 -32.78 21.72 -59.46
N TYR A 3 -33.38 22.87 -59.76
CA TYR A 3 -33.59 24.02 -58.88
C TYR A 3 -34.39 23.66 -57.61
N TYR A 4 -35.11 22.54 -57.62
CA TYR A 4 -35.88 22.01 -56.49
C TYR A 4 -35.02 21.37 -55.39
N ASP A 5 -33.86 20.79 -55.72
CA ASP A 5 -33.00 20.15 -54.72
C ASP A 5 -32.22 21.17 -53.88
N GLN A 6 -31.88 22.32 -54.46
CA GLN A 6 -31.20 23.40 -53.73
C GLN A 6 -32.13 24.14 -52.75
N ILE A 7 -33.43 24.26 -53.05
CA ILE A 7 -34.39 24.90 -52.14
C ILE A 7 -34.66 24.00 -50.93
N ASN A 8 -34.83 22.69 -51.13
CA ASN A 8 -35.05 21.74 -50.03
C ASN A 8 -33.83 21.61 -49.10
N ALA A 9 -32.60 21.61 -49.64
CA ALA A 9 -31.38 21.57 -48.81
C ALA A 9 -31.17 22.86 -47.99
N ASN A 10 -31.51 24.02 -48.55
CA ASN A 10 -31.38 25.30 -47.85
C ASN A 10 -32.48 25.51 -46.79
N VAL A 11 -33.71 25.07 -47.04
CA VAL A 11 -34.80 25.12 -46.05
C VAL A 11 -34.55 24.11 -44.93
N LEU A 12 -34.10 22.89 -45.22
CA LEU A 12 -33.76 21.90 -44.18
C LEU A 12 -32.57 22.35 -43.33
N SER A 13 -31.53 22.94 -43.92
CA SER A 13 -30.36 23.41 -43.15
C SER A 13 -30.64 24.67 -42.32
N ALA A 14 -31.49 25.58 -42.80
CA ALA A 14 -31.95 26.74 -42.03
C ALA A 14 -32.84 26.33 -40.85
N THR A 15 -33.75 25.37 -41.07
CA THR A 15 -34.65 24.86 -40.02
C THR A 15 -33.88 24.03 -38.98
N PHE A 16 -32.84 23.29 -39.37
CA PHE A 16 -31.97 22.58 -38.43
C PHE A 16 -31.12 23.53 -37.58
N ARG A 17 -30.58 24.61 -38.17
CA ARG A 17 -29.79 25.62 -37.43
C ARG A 17 -30.65 26.48 -36.53
N GLN A 18 -31.85 26.89 -36.96
CA GLN A 18 -32.80 27.58 -36.11
C GLN A 18 -33.33 26.67 -34.99
N ASN A 19 -33.66 25.41 -35.26
CA ASN A 19 -34.09 24.48 -34.21
C ASN A 19 -32.96 24.11 -33.24
N ALA A 20 -31.70 24.05 -33.70
CA ALA A 20 -30.55 23.89 -32.81
C ALA A 20 -30.33 25.13 -31.94
N GLN A 21 -30.44 26.34 -32.50
CA GLN A 21 -30.32 27.59 -31.74
C GLN A 21 -31.51 27.84 -30.80
N ILE A 22 -32.72 27.44 -31.18
CA ILE A 22 -33.94 27.54 -30.35
C ILE A 22 -33.90 26.49 -29.23
N ASN A 23 -33.43 25.27 -29.48
CA ASN A 23 -33.19 24.28 -28.42
C ASN A 23 -32.04 24.69 -27.48
N LEU A 24 -31.01 25.39 -27.97
CA LEU A 24 -29.97 26.02 -27.14
C LEU A 24 -30.49 27.21 -26.31
N LYS A 25 -31.44 28.00 -26.84
CA LYS A 25 -32.05 29.13 -26.13
C LYS A 25 -33.14 28.72 -25.14
N ILE A 26 -33.87 27.63 -25.40
CA ILE A 26 -34.94 27.15 -24.51
C ILE A 26 -34.35 26.35 -23.33
N ASN A 27 -33.24 25.61 -23.51
CA ASN A 27 -32.60 24.89 -22.40
C ASN A 27 -31.84 25.80 -21.42
N THR A 28 -31.28 26.92 -21.86
CA THR A 28 -30.50 27.82 -20.99
C THR A 28 -31.32 28.54 -19.91
N SER A 29 -32.66 28.52 -19.97
CA SER A 29 -33.55 29.05 -18.90
C SER A 29 -33.93 28.01 -17.82
N ARG A 30 -33.56 26.74 -18.00
CA ARG A 30 -33.87 25.61 -17.08
C ARG A 30 -32.65 24.77 -16.65
N GLU A 31 -31.43 25.15 -17.04
CA GLU A 31 -30.24 24.34 -16.80
C GLU A 31 -29.69 24.56 -15.36
N ASN A 32 -29.55 23.46 -14.60
CA ASN A 32 -28.87 23.41 -13.30
C ASN A 32 -27.34 23.58 -13.40
N PHE A 33 -26.83 24.08 -14.52
CA PHE A 33 -25.41 24.24 -14.79
C PHE A 33 -25.09 25.59 -15.44
N VAL A 34 -23.82 25.95 -15.44
CA VAL A 34 -23.28 27.12 -16.15
C VAL A 34 -22.17 26.71 -17.10
N ARG A 35 -21.87 27.59 -18.06
CA ARG A 35 -20.77 27.41 -19.01
C ARG A 35 -19.65 28.41 -18.70
N PRO A 36 -18.36 28.01 -18.76
CA PRO A 36 -17.25 28.93 -18.52
C PRO A 36 -17.30 30.22 -19.36
N GLU A 37 -17.79 30.15 -20.60
CA GLU A 37 -17.81 31.30 -21.52
C GLU A 37 -18.78 32.40 -21.08
N ALA A 38 -19.79 32.07 -20.26
CA ALA A 38 -20.66 33.07 -19.65
C ALA A 38 -19.90 33.99 -18.67
N PHE A 39 -18.69 33.59 -18.26
CA PHE A 39 -17.78 34.33 -17.38
C PHE A 39 -16.54 34.85 -18.14
N GLY A 40 -16.60 34.88 -19.46
CA GLY A 40 -15.52 35.42 -20.31
C GLY A 40 -14.41 34.42 -20.68
N ALA A 41 -14.59 33.13 -20.40
CA ALA A 41 -13.63 32.11 -20.82
C ALA A 41 -13.56 32.01 -22.35
N LYS A 42 -12.35 31.77 -22.88
CA LYS A 42 -12.06 31.56 -24.31
C LYS A 42 -11.45 30.18 -24.49
N ALA A 43 -12.29 29.20 -24.82
CA ALA A 43 -11.82 27.85 -25.16
C ALA A 43 -10.91 27.87 -26.40
N ASN A 44 -9.96 26.94 -26.44
CA ASN A 44 -9.03 26.67 -27.54
C ASN A 44 -8.11 27.84 -27.90
N ASN A 45 -7.94 28.82 -27.01
CA ASN A 45 -7.00 29.92 -27.17
C ASN A 45 -5.79 29.75 -26.22
N PRO A 46 -4.62 29.28 -26.70
CA PRO A 46 -3.44 29.08 -25.85
C PRO A 46 -2.86 30.37 -25.29
N ASN A 47 -3.22 31.53 -25.84
CA ASN A 47 -2.74 32.83 -25.41
C ASN A 47 -3.68 33.51 -24.39
N PHE A 48 -4.75 32.83 -23.96
CA PHE A 48 -5.72 33.38 -23.01
C PHE A 48 -5.76 32.57 -21.71
N ASP A 49 -5.42 33.21 -20.59
CA ASP A 49 -5.52 32.60 -19.28
C ASP A 49 -6.98 32.63 -18.78
N ASN A 50 -7.59 31.45 -18.74
CA ASN A 50 -8.96 31.22 -18.33
C ASN A 50 -9.13 31.12 -16.81
N THR A 51 -8.07 31.23 -16.01
CA THR A 51 -8.14 30.97 -14.56
C THR A 51 -9.25 31.79 -13.88
N ASN A 52 -9.30 33.11 -14.13
CA ASN A 52 -10.30 33.97 -13.49
C ASN A 52 -11.73 33.64 -13.94
N ALA A 53 -11.93 33.40 -15.24
CA ALA A 53 -13.24 33.07 -15.79
C ALA A 53 -13.75 31.72 -15.23
N LEU A 54 -12.87 30.72 -15.15
CA LEU A 54 -13.21 29.42 -14.57
C LEU A 54 -13.52 29.52 -13.07
N ASN A 55 -12.69 30.22 -12.29
CA ASN A 55 -12.96 30.42 -10.86
C ASN A 55 -14.26 31.21 -10.62
N ALA A 56 -14.59 32.18 -11.46
CA ALA A 56 -15.88 32.89 -11.40
C ALA A 56 -17.05 31.95 -11.70
N ALA A 57 -16.94 31.09 -12.72
CA ALA A 57 -17.94 30.07 -13.00
C ALA A 57 -18.08 29.09 -11.82
N PHE A 58 -16.96 28.66 -11.25
CA PHE A 58 -16.95 27.73 -10.13
C PHE A 58 -17.56 28.32 -8.85
N ALA A 59 -17.37 29.62 -8.60
CA ALA A 59 -17.89 30.31 -7.44
C ALA A 59 -19.42 30.30 -7.35
N THR A 60 -20.12 30.06 -8.47
CA THR A 60 -21.59 29.94 -8.49
C THR A 60 -22.11 28.71 -7.75
N GLY A 61 -21.27 27.68 -7.54
CA GLY A 61 -21.67 26.39 -6.98
C GLY A 61 -22.58 25.54 -7.88
N LYS A 62 -22.94 26.03 -9.08
CA LYS A 62 -23.69 25.26 -10.08
C LYS A 62 -22.75 24.29 -10.80
N ASP A 63 -23.32 23.22 -11.34
CA ASP A 63 -22.58 22.29 -12.20
C ASP A 63 -21.97 23.05 -13.40
N ILE A 64 -20.82 22.59 -13.89
CA ILE A 64 -20.14 23.22 -15.03
C ILE A 64 -20.27 22.32 -16.24
N TYR A 65 -20.74 22.85 -17.36
CA TYR A 65 -20.85 22.12 -18.61
C TYR A 65 -20.01 22.77 -19.70
N SER A 66 -19.27 21.93 -20.42
CA SER A 66 -18.61 22.27 -21.68
C SER A 66 -18.39 20.98 -22.48
N THR A 67 -17.93 21.09 -23.73
CA THR A 67 -17.81 19.95 -24.66
C THR A 67 -16.37 19.43 -24.78
N PRO A 68 -16.15 18.16 -25.19
CA PRO A 68 -14.80 17.54 -25.22
C PRO A 68 -13.79 18.17 -26.18
N ASP A 69 -14.27 18.92 -27.18
CA ASP A 69 -13.47 19.67 -28.14
C ASP A 69 -12.91 20.99 -27.58
N LYS A 70 -13.34 21.40 -26.38
CA LYS A 70 -12.92 22.63 -25.73
C LYS A 70 -11.81 22.40 -24.72
N THR A 71 -10.72 23.14 -24.88
CA THR A 71 -9.59 23.21 -23.95
C THR A 71 -9.47 24.61 -23.38
N TYR A 72 -9.47 24.75 -22.06
CA TYR A 72 -9.24 26.02 -21.37
C TYR A 72 -7.83 26.05 -20.80
N TYR A 73 -7.07 27.06 -21.20
CA TYR A 73 -5.68 27.25 -20.78
C TYR A 73 -5.64 28.06 -19.49
N VAL A 74 -4.92 27.60 -18.46
CA VAL A 74 -4.85 28.23 -17.14
C VAL A 74 -3.40 28.32 -16.65
N THR A 75 -3.07 29.41 -15.95
CA THR A 75 -1.74 29.60 -15.36
C THR A 75 -1.71 29.56 -13.84
N LYS A 76 -2.89 29.58 -13.21
CA LYS A 76 -3.03 29.61 -11.75
C LYS A 76 -3.99 28.53 -11.26
N ASN A 77 -4.07 28.48 -9.95
CA ASN A 77 -4.91 27.58 -9.17
C ASN A 77 -6.42 27.76 -9.44
N LEU A 78 -7.11 26.63 -9.58
CA LEU A 78 -8.55 26.51 -9.76
C LEU A 78 -9.24 26.02 -8.47
N ARG A 79 -10.35 26.66 -8.12
CA ARG A 79 -11.07 26.43 -6.85
C ARG A 79 -12.55 26.21 -7.11
N THR A 80 -12.99 24.98 -6.92
CA THR A 80 -14.39 24.57 -7.02
C THR A 80 -15.12 24.69 -5.68
N LYS A 81 -16.42 24.39 -5.71
CA LYS A 81 -17.33 24.22 -4.57
C LYS A 81 -17.89 22.79 -4.52
N GLY A 82 -17.19 21.83 -5.12
CA GLY A 82 -17.60 20.44 -5.15
C GLY A 82 -18.77 20.11 -6.09
N GLN A 83 -18.99 20.93 -7.12
CA GLN A 83 -19.97 20.69 -8.18
C GLN A 83 -19.47 19.69 -9.23
N ARG A 84 -20.35 19.24 -10.13
CA ARG A 84 -19.98 18.32 -11.22
C ARG A 84 -19.34 19.08 -12.38
N LEU A 85 -18.42 18.41 -13.08
CA LEU A 85 -17.74 18.91 -14.27
C LEU A 85 -18.14 18.08 -15.50
N ILE A 86 -19.25 18.47 -16.12
CA ILE A 86 -19.99 17.71 -17.11
C ILE A 86 -19.42 17.94 -18.51
N GLY A 87 -19.37 16.86 -19.30
CA GLY A 87 -19.11 16.92 -20.75
C GLY A 87 -17.65 16.79 -21.16
N GLY A 88 -16.76 16.34 -20.26
CA GLY A 88 -15.42 15.85 -20.61
C GLY A 88 -14.51 16.87 -21.31
N TRP A 89 -14.71 18.16 -21.05
CA TRP A 89 -13.88 19.24 -21.56
C TRP A 89 -12.50 19.24 -20.91
N LYS A 90 -11.56 20.00 -21.47
CA LYS A 90 -10.15 19.93 -21.08
C LYS A 90 -9.66 21.18 -20.38
N ILE A 91 -8.75 20.99 -19.43
CA ILE A 91 -7.99 22.05 -18.79
C ILE A 91 -6.53 21.81 -19.15
N HIS A 92 -5.92 22.77 -19.85
CA HIS A 92 -4.48 22.80 -20.04
C HIS A 92 -3.89 23.72 -18.99
N SER A 93 -3.14 23.16 -18.04
CA SER A 93 -2.53 23.91 -16.95
C SER A 93 -1.05 24.06 -17.20
N ARG A 94 -0.54 25.27 -17.05
CA ARG A 94 0.88 25.59 -17.13
C ARG A 94 1.26 26.47 -15.95
N LYS A 95 1.81 25.88 -14.89
CA LYS A 95 2.07 26.57 -13.62
C LYS A 95 3.48 26.34 -13.10
N SER A 96 4.02 27.35 -12.44
CA SER A 96 5.22 27.21 -11.62
C SER A 96 4.85 26.50 -10.32
N THR A 97 5.50 25.38 -10.02
CA THR A 97 5.30 24.67 -8.75
C THR A 97 6.28 25.20 -7.70
N SER A 98 6.15 24.76 -6.44
CA SER A 98 7.05 25.12 -5.34
C SER A 98 8.52 24.72 -5.54
N ARG A 99 8.84 23.99 -6.62
CA ARG A 99 10.20 23.56 -7.00
C ARG A 99 10.56 23.99 -8.43
N VAL A 100 11.83 23.85 -8.78
CA VAL A 100 12.39 24.27 -10.08
C VAL A 100 11.66 23.58 -11.23
N GLY A 101 10.81 24.33 -11.95
CA GLY A 101 10.16 23.85 -13.17
C GLY A 101 8.78 24.44 -13.44
N ILE A 102 8.24 24.11 -14.61
CA ILE A 102 6.86 24.38 -14.99
C ILE A 102 6.15 23.03 -15.04
N TRP A 103 5.10 22.87 -14.25
CA TRP A 103 4.18 21.74 -14.40
C TRP A 103 3.18 22.08 -15.49
N GLU A 104 3.24 21.34 -16.60
CA GLU A 104 2.43 21.57 -17.79
C GLU A 104 1.71 20.29 -18.21
N LYS A 105 0.39 20.23 -18.05
CA LYS A 105 -0.44 19.06 -18.39
C LYS A 105 -1.80 19.48 -18.91
N THR A 106 -2.31 18.70 -19.86
CA THR A 106 -3.72 18.77 -20.30
C THR A 106 -4.49 17.62 -19.67
N VAL A 107 -5.56 17.94 -18.93
CA VAL A 107 -6.44 16.98 -18.27
C VAL A 107 -7.86 17.12 -18.78
N SER A 108 -8.60 16.02 -18.85
CA SER A 108 -10.04 16.05 -19.14
C SER A 108 -10.82 16.06 -17.82
N THR A 109 -11.93 16.78 -17.77
CA THR A 109 -12.84 16.71 -16.63
C THR A 109 -13.52 15.34 -16.57
N VAL A 110 -13.93 14.96 -15.36
CA VAL A 110 -14.68 13.73 -15.12
C VAL A 110 -16.00 14.07 -14.45
N ASP A 111 -17.02 13.28 -14.76
CA ASP A 111 -18.33 13.33 -14.10
C ASP A 111 -18.63 11.97 -13.48
N GLU A 112 -18.11 11.76 -12.28
CA GLU A 112 -18.27 10.53 -11.51
C GLU A 112 -18.97 10.87 -10.18
N PRO A 113 -20.32 10.96 -10.17
CA PRO A 113 -21.07 11.35 -8.98
C PRO A 113 -20.90 10.34 -7.83
N GLU A 114 -20.67 9.07 -8.17
CA GLU A 114 -20.46 7.98 -7.22
C GLU A 114 -19.10 7.31 -7.42
N VAL A 115 -18.08 7.82 -6.75
CA VAL A 115 -16.73 7.23 -6.78
C VAL A 115 -16.74 5.88 -6.06
N ASN A 116 -16.39 4.81 -6.78
CA ASN A 116 -16.30 3.48 -6.18
C ASN A 116 -15.06 3.36 -5.28
N THR A 117 -15.28 3.21 -3.97
CA THR A 117 -14.22 3.01 -2.97
C THR A 117 -14.14 1.60 -2.39
N LYS A 118 -14.85 0.61 -2.96
CA LYS A 118 -14.69 -0.80 -2.59
C LYS A 118 -13.24 -1.27 -2.83
N ILE A 119 -12.67 -0.79 -3.94
CA ILE A 119 -11.25 -0.92 -4.28
C ILE A 119 -10.62 0.45 -4.06
N ILE A 120 -9.61 0.53 -3.18
CA ILE A 120 -8.93 1.78 -2.86
C ILE A 120 -7.63 1.85 -3.68
N ARG A 121 -7.57 2.80 -4.61
CA ARG A 121 -6.36 3.18 -5.34
C ARG A 121 -5.95 4.56 -4.86
N MET A 122 -5.00 4.57 -3.93
CA MET A 122 -4.67 5.74 -3.16
C MET A 122 -3.36 6.37 -3.65
N LEU A 123 -3.33 7.69 -3.74
CA LEU A 123 -2.10 8.47 -3.89
C LEU A 123 -1.95 9.39 -2.68
N TYR A 124 -0.76 9.43 -2.08
CA TYR A 124 -0.46 10.42 -1.05
C TYR A 124 -0.29 11.79 -1.67
N VAL A 125 -0.73 12.82 -0.97
CA VAL A 125 -0.59 14.23 -1.35
C VAL A 125 -0.25 15.04 -0.10
N ALA A 126 0.86 15.78 -0.14
CA ALA A 126 1.29 16.63 0.96
C ALA A 126 0.58 17.98 0.92
N THR A 127 0.64 18.66 -0.23
CA THR A 127 0.46 20.11 -0.34
C THR A 127 -0.33 20.55 -1.58
N ALA A 128 -0.60 19.70 -2.56
CA ALA A 128 -1.40 20.09 -3.72
C ALA A 128 -2.90 20.26 -3.37
N TYR A 129 -3.45 21.46 -3.61
CA TYR A 129 -4.87 21.79 -3.41
C TYR A 129 -5.65 22.00 -4.72
N ASP A 130 -4.98 21.88 -5.88
CA ASP A 130 -5.50 22.36 -7.15
C ASP A 130 -6.33 21.34 -7.95
N LEU A 131 -7.43 21.81 -8.55
CA LEU A 131 -8.34 20.96 -9.35
C LEU A 131 -7.61 20.28 -10.52
N SER A 132 -6.73 20.99 -11.22
CA SER A 132 -6.08 20.43 -12.41
C SER A 132 -5.15 19.25 -12.07
N GLU A 133 -4.51 19.31 -10.90
CA GLU A 133 -3.69 18.22 -10.40
C GLU A 133 -4.53 17.04 -9.94
N PHE A 134 -5.65 17.30 -9.26
CA PHE A 134 -6.55 16.23 -8.85
C PHE A 134 -7.17 15.52 -10.06
N LEU A 135 -7.53 16.25 -11.11
CA LEU A 135 -7.94 15.65 -12.38
C LEU A 135 -6.79 14.85 -13.04
N TYR A 136 -5.55 15.32 -12.92
CA TYR A 136 -4.40 14.57 -13.42
C TYR A 136 -4.19 13.28 -12.63
N ILE A 137 -4.18 13.33 -11.31
CA ILE A 137 -4.10 12.18 -10.40
C ILE A 137 -5.22 11.18 -10.72
N LYS A 138 -6.46 11.65 -10.92
CA LYS A 138 -7.58 10.83 -11.37
C LYS A 138 -7.29 10.13 -12.70
N SER A 139 -6.69 10.84 -13.66
CA SER A 139 -6.32 10.27 -14.96
C SER A 139 -5.23 9.19 -14.89
N LEU A 140 -4.44 9.16 -13.81
CA LEU A 140 -3.48 8.07 -13.53
C LEU A 140 -4.15 6.81 -12.96
N GLY A 141 -5.47 6.85 -12.72
CA GLY A 141 -6.27 5.71 -12.25
C GLY A 141 -6.54 5.68 -10.74
N PHE A 142 -6.11 6.69 -10.00
CA PHE A 142 -6.40 6.81 -8.57
C PHE A 142 -7.85 7.26 -8.31
N ASN A 143 -8.42 6.81 -7.20
CA ASN A 143 -9.77 7.19 -6.77
C ASN A 143 -9.83 7.75 -5.34
N VAL A 144 -8.73 7.62 -4.59
CA VAL A 144 -8.60 8.12 -3.22
C VAL A 144 -7.32 8.93 -3.09
N LEU A 145 -7.40 10.05 -2.40
CA LEU A 145 -6.25 10.79 -1.90
C LEU A 145 -6.06 10.46 -0.42
N GLN A 146 -4.83 10.19 -0.01
CA GLN A 146 -4.44 10.41 1.38
C GLN A 146 -3.77 11.77 1.45
N HIS A 147 -4.48 12.74 2.01
CA HIS A 147 -4.02 14.12 2.04
C HIS A 147 -3.57 14.50 3.45
N TYR A 148 -2.31 14.94 3.60
CA TYR A 148 -1.74 15.23 4.91
C TYR A 148 -2.42 16.37 5.67
N SER A 149 -3.09 17.28 4.93
CA SER A 149 -3.86 18.44 5.42
C SER A 149 -3.04 19.38 6.29
N GLY A 150 -2.75 20.60 5.80
CA GLY A 150 -2.00 21.58 6.58
C GLY A 150 -0.51 21.27 6.75
N MET A 151 0.05 20.34 5.95
CA MET A 151 1.49 20.37 5.70
C MET A 151 1.81 21.67 4.97
N HIS A 152 2.68 22.48 5.56
CA HIS A 152 3.12 23.75 4.98
C HIS A 152 4.53 23.57 4.42
N ILE A 153 4.67 23.67 3.10
CA ILE A 153 5.96 23.87 2.43
C ILE A 153 6.04 25.31 1.94
N GLN A 154 7.26 25.86 1.86
CA GLN A 154 7.46 27.18 1.27
C GLN A 154 7.09 27.13 -0.23
N GLY A 155 6.39 28.16 -0.73
CA GLY A 155 6.09 28.33 -2.16
C GLY A 155 4.60 28.28 -2.53
N TRP A 156 4.34 28.20 -3.84
CA TRP A 156 3.01 28.32 -4.47
C TRP A 156 1.97 27.25 -4.09
N ASP A 157 2.43 26.08 -3.63
CA ASP A 157 1.54 25.00 -3.19
C ASP A 157 0.88 25.31 -1.82
N ASN A 158 1.23 26.43 -1.17
CA ASN A 158 0.68 26.84 0.12
C ASN A 158 -0.61 27.71 0.02
N ASP A 159 -1.26 27.72 -1.14
CA ASP A 159 -2.47 28.52 -1.40
C ASP A 159 -3.74 27.65 -1.30
N GLY A 160 -4.07 27.14 -0.11
CA GLY A 160 -5.26 26.32 0.07
C GLY A 160 -5.54 25.94 1.51
N ASN A 161 -6.73 25.38 1.73
CA ASN A 161 -7.14 24.81 3.01
C ASN A 161 -7.89 23.49 2.79
N VAL A 162 -8.23 22.81 3.89
CA VAL A 162 -8.94 21.53 3.86
C VAL A 162 -10.24 21.61 3.05
N GLN A 163 -10.99 22.72 3.12
CA GLN A 163 -12.23 22.87 2.36
C GLN A 163 -11.96 22.95 0.85
N ASN A 164 -10.93 23.69 0.43
CA ASN A 164 -10.54 23.74 -0.99
C ASN A 164 -10.12 22.37 -1.51
N MET A 165 -9.34 21.61 -0.73
CA MET A 165 -8.94 20.24 -1.07
C MET A 165 -10.16 19.35 -1.23
N LEU A 166 -11.12 19.41 -0.30
CA LEU A 166 -12.31 18.57 -0.31
C LEU A 166 -13.23 18.90 -1.49
N ASP A 167 -13.47 20.19 -1.77
CA ASP A 167 -14.28 20.66 -2.89
C ASP A 167 -13.65 20.22 -4.23
N ASN A 168 -12.35 20.46 -4.41
CA ASN A 168 -11.65 20.08 -5.63
C ASN A 168 -11.58 18.56 -5.82
N ALA A 169 -11.35 17.80 -4.75
CA ALA A 169 -11.33 16.34 -4.82
C ALA A 169 -12.71 15.81 -5.25
N LYS A 170 -13.79 16.36 -4.71
CA LYS A 170 -15.15 16.00 -5.12
C LYS A 170 -15.40 16.29 -6.60
N SER A 171 -15.08 17.50 -7.07
CA SER A 171 -15.26 17.90 -8.47
C SER A 171 -14.39 17.07 -9.43
N ALA A 172 -13.24 16.58 -8.97
CA ALA A 172 -12.35 15.71 -9.73
C ALA A 172 -12.72 14.21 -9.68
N GLY A 173 -13.84 13.84 -9.03
CA GLY A 173 -14.24 12.43 -8.91
C GLY A 173 -13.29 11.61 -8.03
N LEU A 174 -12.76 12.21 -6.97
CA LEU A 174 -11.89 11.60 -5.96
C LEU A 174 -12.55 11.60 -4.58
N LYS A 175 -12.14 10.66 -3.73
CA LYS A 175 -12.42 10.65 -2.29
C LYS A 175 -11.16 10.92 -1.49
N VAL A 176 -11.31 11.26 -0.22
CA VAL A 176 -10.20 11.70 0.62
C VAL A 176 -10.20 10.98 1.96
N ILE A 177 -9.01 10.52 2.35
CA ILE A 177 -8.63 10.20 3.72
C ILE A 177 -7.83 11.40 4.24
N VAL A 178 -8.38 12.08 5.24
CA VAL A 178 -7.83 13.37 5.72
C VAL A 178 -6.87 13.14 6.89
N GLY A 179 -5.65 13.67 6.79
CA GLY A 179 -4.68 13.68 7.89
C GLY A 179 -5.13 14.54 9.07
N THR A 180 -4.93 14.06 10.29
CA THR A 180 -5.40 14.73 11.52
C THR A 180 -4.28 15.37 12.34
N GLN A 181 -3.03 15.33 11.87
CA GLN A 181 -1.86 15.77 12.65
C GLN A 181 -1.30 17.12 12.24
N ASN A 182 -1.36 17.45 10.96
CA ASN A 182 -0.65 18.63 10.44
C ASN A 182 -1.54 19.88 10.40
N ASP A 183 -2.85 19.71 10.25
CA ASP A 183 -3.79 20.83 10.15
C ASP A 183 -3.84 21.65 11.45
N PRO A 184 -3.61 22.98 11.39
CA PRO A 184 -3.64 23.83 12.58
C PRO A 184 -4.96 23.74 13.36
N GLY A 185 -6.09 23.59 12.66
CA GLY A 185 -7.40 23.44 13.29
C GLY A 185 -7.54 22.10 14.02
N ALA A 186 -7.06 21.01 13.42
CA ALA A 186 -7.03 19.69 14.05
C ALA A 186 -6.13 19.66 15.29
N ARG A 187 -4.96 20.32 15.22
CA ARG A 187 -4.02 20.44 16.35
C ARG A 187 -4.59 21.27 17.50
N ALA A 188 -5.33 22.33 17.20
CA ALA A 188 -5.96 23.17 18.20
C ALA A 188 -7.14 22.48 18.89
N ASN A 189 -8.05 21.87 18.10
CA ASN A 189 -9.20 21.14 18.62
C ASN A 189 -9.70 20.10 17.60
N LEU A 190 -9.18 18.87 17.72
CA LEU A 190 -9.50 17.77 16.83
C LEU A 190 -11.01 17.50 16.73
N VAL A 191 -11.73 17.52 17.85
CA VAL A 191 -13.17 17.20 17.87
C VAL A 191 -14.00 18.23 17.11
N SER A 192 -13.77 19.51 17.39
CA SER A 192 -14.48 20.59 16.70
C SER A 192 -14.13 20.63 15.22
N TRP A 193 -12.85 20.39 14.89
CA TRP A 193 -12.37 20.40 13.51
C TRP A 193 -12.98 19.26 12.70
N VAL A 194 -12.95 18.02 13.19
CA VAL A 194 -13.60 16.88 12.51
C VAL A 194 -15.08 17.16 12.29
N LYS A 195 -15.82 17.61 13.32
CA LYS A 195 -17.24 17.94 13.21
C LYS A 195 -17.54 19.00 12.14
N SER A 196 -16.61 19.92 11.88
CA SER A 196 -16.78 20.98 10.88
C SER A 196 -16.68 20.47 9.43
N ILE A 197 -16.03 19.34 9.19
CA ILE A 197 -15.79 18.81 7.83
C ILE A 197 -16.43 17.44 7.57
N ASP A 198 -16.84 16.68 8.61
CA ASP A 198 -17.23 15.26 8.49
C ASP A 198 -18.40 15.00 7.53
N SER A 199 -19.31 15.98 7.40
CA SER A 199 -20.43 15.92 6.46
C SER A 199 -20.03 16.08 5.00
N HIS A 200 -18.78 16.46 4.71
CA HIS A 200 -18.33 16.67 3.35
C HIS A 200 -18.29 15.33 2.57
N PRO A 201 -18.97 15.22 1.42
CA PRO A 201 -19.16 13.94 0.73
C PRO A 201 -17.89 13.37 0.09
N ALA A 202 -16.82 14.14 -0.03
CA ALA A 202 -15.51 13.62 -0.45
C ALA A 202 -14.81 12.79 0.66
N ILE A 203 -15.15 13.00 1.93
CA ILE A 203 -14.48 12.32 3.05
C ILE A 203 -14.98 10.88 3.16
N ILE A 204 -14.03 9.95 3.10
CA ILE A 204 -14.26 8.53 3.39
C ILE A 204 -13.59 8.07 4.68
N GLY A 205 -12.61 8.83 5.18
CA GLY A 205 -11.89 8.48 6.41
C GLY A 205 -10.93 9.54 6.89
N TYR A 206 -10.28 9.23 8.01
CA TYR A 206 -9.25 10.03 8.65
C TYR A 206 -8.02 9.19 8.92
N SER A 207 -6.84 9.73 8.59
CA SER A 207 -5.58 9.18 9.07
C SER A 207 -5.34 9.65 10.51
N VAL A 208 -5.45 8.70 11.44
CA VAL A 208 -5.38 8.97 12.89
C VAL A 208 -3.95 9.34 13.29
N PHE A 209 -2.99 8.57 12.80
CA PHE A 209 -1.57 8.81 12.97
C PHE A 209 -0.83 8.46 11.68
N ASP A 210 0.18 9.26 11.42
CA ASP A 210 1.27 9.01 10.50
C ASP A 210 2.34 8.23 11.28
N GLU A 211 2.58 6.99 10.85
CA GLU A 211 3.69 6.15 11.32
C GLU A 211 3.83 6.08 12.86
N PRO A 212 2.76 5.70 13.59
CA PRO A 212 2.77 5.78 15.05
C PRO A 212 3.86 4.93 15.71
N VAL A 213 4.27 3.80 15.12
CA VAL A 213 5.36 2.98 15.70
C VAL A 213 6.69 3.68 15.52
N HIS A 214 6.95 4.25 14.34
CA HIS A 214 8.16 5.02 14.09
C HIS A 214 8.25 6.22 15.03
N ASN A 215 7.13 6.91 15.22
CA ASN A 215 7.01 8.10 16.06
C ASN A 215 6.88 7.81 17.56
N GLY A 216 7.08 6.55 17.98
CA GLY A 216 7.11 6.17 19.40
C GLY A 216 5.75 6.22 20.12
N ILE A 217 4.64 6.27 19.37
CA ILE A 217 3.28 6.37 19.91
C ILE A 217 2.81 4.99 20.37
N SER A 218 2.49 4.88 21.66
CA SER A 218 2.06 3.61 22.26
C SER A 218 0.70 3.14 21.73
N VAL A 219 0.43 1.84 21.83
CA VAL A 219 -0.89 1.26 21.48
C VAL A 219 -2.01 1.89 22.32
N THR A 220 -1.72 2.26 23.57
CA THR A 220 -2.68 2.94 24.46
C THR A 220 -3.06 4.32 23.93
N GLU A 221 -2.10 5.13 23.52
CA GLU A 221 -2.35 6.45 22.92
C GLU A 221 -3.09 6.33 21.59
N GLN A 222 -2.72 5.35 20.76
CA GLN A 222 -3.45 5.02 19.53
C GLN A 222 -4.92 4.72 19.82
N ASN A 223 -5.19 3.83 20.79
CA ASN A 223 -6.54 3.46 21.19
C ASN A 223 -7.34 4.65 21.73
N ALA A 224 -6.72 5.53 22.52
CA ALA A 224 -7.37 6.71 23.06
C ALA A 224 -7.84 7.66 21.95
N LYS A 225 -6.98 7.97 20.96
CA LYS A 225 -7.36 8.83 19.83
C LYS A 225 -8.39 8.16 18.92
N ILE A 226 -8.29 6.85 18.68
CA ILE A 226 -9.29 6.10 17.93
C ILE A 226 -10.65 6.16 18.64
N ALA A 227 -10.70 5.93 19.96
CA ALA A 227 -11.95 5.99 20.73
C ALA A 227 -12.58 7.40 20.68
N LEU A 228 -11.76 8.45 20.78
CA LEU A 228 -12.22 9.83 20.64
C LEU A 228 -12.86 10.09 19.26
N LEU A 229 -12.18 9.68 18.17
CA LEU A 229 -12.69 9.86 16.81
C LEU A 229 -13.94 9.01 16.56
N ARG A 230 -13.99 7.77 17.05
CA ARG A 230 -15.18 6.92 16.95
C ARG A 230 -16.40 7.51 17.65
N GLY A 231 -16.20 8.30 18.70
CA GLY A 231 -17.29 9.02 19.39
C GLY A 231 -17.91 10.16 18.56
N ILE A 232 -17.30 10.57 17.45
CA ILE A 232 -17.74 11.74 16.67
C ILE A 232 -17.90 11.49 15.17
N THR A 233 -17.37 10.37 14.63
CA THR A 233 -17.50 10.02 13.22
C THR A 233 -17.63 8.51 13.01
N ASN A 234 -18.41 8.13 11.99
CA ASN A 234 -18.54 6.75 11.52
C ASN A 234 -17.67 6.46 10.26
N LYS A 235 -16.82 7.42 9.84
CA LYS A 235 -15.92 7.27 8.70
C LYS A 235 -14.76 6.32 9.01
N LEU A 236 -14.01 5.91 7.99
CA LEU A 236 -12.87 5.03 8.17
C LEU A 236 -11.80 5.69 9.07
N LEU A 237 -11.20 4.93 9.98
CA LEU A 237 -10.03 5.36 10.74
C LEU A 237 -8.84 4.53 10.31
N THR A 238 -7.85 5.21 9.75
CA THR A 238 -6.70 4.59 9.11
C THR A 238 -5.41 5.03 9.78
N THR A 239 -4.34 4.29 9.53
CA THR A 239 -2.97 4.69 9.86
C THR A 239 -2.06 4.30 8.72
N VAL A 240 -0.91 4.96 8.67
CA VAL A 240 0.23 4.55 7.86
C VAL A 240 1.29 3.94 8.77
N GLU A 241 2.06 2.98 8.27
CA GLU A 241 3.23 2.47 8.97
C GLU A 241 4.28 1.95 7.98
N PHE A 242 5.55 2.20 8.26
CA PHE A 242 6.69 1.64 7.51
C PHE A 242 7.60 0.75 8.37
N THR A 243 7.45 0.78 9.69
CA THR A 243 8.31 0.05 10.63
C THR A 243 8.00 -1.45 10.62
N VAL A 244 9.05 -2.27 10.66
CA VAL A 244 8.97 -3.73 10.66
C VAL A 244 9.58 -4.30 11.93
N ASP A 245 8.73 -4.63 12.92
CA ASP A 245 9.07 -5.59 13.98
C ASP A 245 7.97 -6.66 14.05
N PRO A 246 8.13 -7.78 13.35
CA PRO A 246 7.10 -8.81 13.29
C PRO A 246 6.95 -9.59 14.60
N LEU A 247 7.82 -9.35 15.58
CA LEU A 247 7.82 -10.03 16.87
C LEU A 247 7.09 -9.22 17.94
N LYS A 248 6.77 -7.95 17.68
CA LYS A 248 6.12 -7.07 18.66
C LYS A 248 4.91 -6.40 18.04
N LYS A 249 3.74 -6.63 18.64
CA LYS A 249 2.51 -5.93 18.29
C LYS A 249 2.54 -4.51 18.84
N ARG A 250 2.73 -3.53 17.94
CA ARG A 250 2.90 -2.11 18.29
C ARG A 250 1.85 -1.18 17.67
N LEU A 251 0.99 -1.71 16.80
CA LEU A 251 -0.20 -0.99 16.33
C LEU A 251 -1.47 -1.45 17.05
N SER A 252 -2.42 -0.52 17.15
CA SER A 252 -3.79 -0.82 17.57
C SER A 252 -4.48 -1.80 16.62
N ASN A 253 -5.33 -2.65 17.18
CA ASN A 253 -6.26 -3.51 16.42
C ASN A 253 -7.52 -2.76 15.96
N ASN A 254 -7.72 -1.52 16.39
CA ASN A 254 -8.96 -0.77 16.20
C ASN A 254 -8.95 0.14 14.96
N TYR A 255 -7.89 0.09 14.16
CA TYR A 255 -7.88 0.69 12.82
C TYR A 255 -8.74 -0.14 11.86
N ASP A 256 -9.43 0.54 10.95
CA ASP A 256 -10.15 -0.15 9.87
C ASP A 256 -9.18 -0.57 8.75
N ILE A 257 -8.22 0.32 8.45
CA ILE A 257 -7.22 0.13 7.40
C ILE A 257 -5.84 0.51 7.92
N ILE A 258 -4.85 -0.33 7.64
CA ILE A 258 -3.44 0.01 7.77
C ILE A 258 -2.86 0.09 6.37
N PHE A 259 -2.39 1.27 5.99
CA PHE A 259 -1.58 1.48 4.81
C PHE A 259 -0.13 1.15 5.17
N LEU A 260 0.46 0.21 4.44
CA LEU A 260 1.76 -0.35 4.78
C LEU A 260 2.81 0.09 3.76
N ASP A 261 3.63 1.02 4.20
CA ASP A 261 4.68 1.69 3.43
C ASP A 261 5.93 0.81 3.42
N ILE A 262 6.13 0.05 2.33
CA ILE A 262 7.27 -0.87 2.23
C ILE A 262 8.15 -0.47 1.06
N TYR A 263 9.12 0.37 1.36
CA TYR A 263 10.01 0.98 0.36
C TYR A 263 11.26 0.16 0.09
N ASN A 264 11.90 0.43 -1.04
CA ASN A 264 13.21 -0.11 -1.36
C ASN A 264 14.28 0.43 -0.39
N ASP A 265 15.22 -0.41 0.03
CA ASP A 265 16.41 0.08 0.74
C ASP A 265 17.46 0.58 -0.27
N SER A 266 18.43 1.38 0.18
CA SER A 266 19.53 1.84 -0.68
C SER A 266 20.31 0.66 -1.28
N ASN A 267 20.65 -0.35 -0.46
CA ASN A 267 21.34 -1.59 -0.85
C ASN A 267 22.50 -1.34 -1.85
N MET A 268 23.23 -0.24 -1.69
CA MET A 268 24.21 0.27 -2.66
C MET A 268 25.39 -0.71 -2.86
N ASP A 269 25.68 -1.54 -1.87
CA ASP A 269 26.77 -2.52 -1.89
C ASP A 269 26.41 -3.83 -2.63
N LEU A 270 25.15 -3.98 -3.06
CA LEU A 270 24.67 -5.17 -3.75
C LEU A 270 24.56 -4.94 -5.26
N LYS A 271 24.69 -6.03 -6.03
CA LYS A 271 24.31 -6.01 -7.45
C LYS A 271 22.81 -5.73 -7.58
N ASP A 272 22.40 -5.04 -8.64
CA ASP A 272 21.02 -4.55 -8.77
C ASP A 272 19.97 -5.67 -8.73
N GLU A 273 20.24 -6.82 -9.36
CA GLU A 273 19.39 -8.02 -9.28
C GLU A 273 19.24 -8.54 -7.84
N ASP A 274 20.35 -8.65 -7.09
CA ASP A 274 20.34 -9.13 -5.70
C ASP A 274 19.60 -8.14 -4.78
N ALA A 275 19.82 -6.83 -4.99
CA ALA A 275 19.11 -5.77 -4.29
C ALA A 275 17.60 -5.82 -4.59
N THR A 276 17.23 -6.00 -5.86
CA THR A 276 15.83 -6.14 -6.30
C THR A 276 15.15 -7.32 -5.62
N GLN A 277 15.79 -8.49 -5.58
CA GLN A 277 15.23 -9.68 -4.92
C GLN A 277 15.12 -9.50 -3.41
N LYS A 278 16.10 -8.84 -2.78
CA LYS A 278 16.07 -8.53 -1.34
C LYS A 278 14.91 -7.59 -1.00
N ASP A 279 14.71 -6.52 -1.78
CA ASP A 279 13.60 -5.58 -1.60
C ASP A 279 12.25 -6.29 -1.77
N LEU A 280 12.06 -7.07 -2.85
CA LEU A 280 10.83 -7.82 -3.07
C LEU A 280 10.53 -8.82 -1.94
N ARG A 281 11.55 -9.53 -1.46
CA ARG A 281 11.41 -10.45 -0.32
C ARG A 281 10.97 -9.70 0.93
N LYS A 282 11.59 -8.56 1.24
CA LYS A 282 11.20 -7.71 2.37
C LYS A 282 9.75 -7.25 2.24
N MET A 283 9.37 -6.74 1.07
CA MET A 283 8.00 -6.28 0.77
C MET A 283 6.96 -7.38 1.01
N LEU A 284 7.15 -8.55 0.39
CA LEU A 284 6.22 -9.67 0.49
C LEU A 284 6.09 -10.20 1.92
N VAL A 285 7.23 -10.42 2.59
CA VAL A 285 7.25 -10.95 3.97
C VAL A 285 6.56 -9.98 4.93
N THR A 286 6.87 -8.69 4.82
CA THR A 286 6.28 -7.66 5.70
C THR A 286 4.77 -7.58 5.52
N PHE A 287 4.30 -7.55 4.26
CA PHE A 287 2.87 -7.50 3.96
C PHE A 287 2.10 -8.70 4.54
N ASP A 288 2.63 -9.91 4.37
CA ASP A 288 1.99 -11.12 4.89
C ASP A 288 1.98 -11.19 6.42
N LEU A 289 3.02 -10.67 7.08
CA LEU A 289 3.08 -10.62 8.55
C LEU A 289 2.03 -9.65 9.10
N TYR A 290 1.91 -8.45 8.53
CA TYR A 290 0.88 -7.49 8.92
C TYR A 290 -0.54 -8.04 8.74
N LYS A 291 -0.81 -8.71 7.61
CA LYS A 291 -2.12 -9.34 7.35
C LYS A 291 -2.50 -10.43 8.34
N LYS A 292 -1.51 -11.10 8.96
CA LYS A 292 -1.74 -12.15 9.96
C LYS A 292 -1.82 -11.60 11.38
N GLN A 293 -1.13 -10.49 11.65
CA GLN A 293 -0.96 -9.93 12.99
C GLN A 293 -2.11 -8.99 13.39
N TYR A 294 -2.73 -8.31 12.42
CA TYR A 294 -3.73 -7.28 12.66
C TYR A 294 -5.09 -7.63 12.05
N HIS A 295 -6.16 -7.17 12.72
CA HIS A 295 -7.53 -7.35 12.23
C HIS A 295 -7.91 -6.35 11.13
N ALA A 296 -7.20 -5.24 11.04
CA ALA A 296 -7.41 -4.20 10.04
C ALA A 296 -7.22 -4.75 8.62
N ARG A 297 -7.89 -4.13 7.64
CA ARG A 297 -7.58 -4.35 6.22
C ARG A 297 -6.19 -3.77 5.94
N ILE A 298 -5.26 -4.61 5.49
CA ILE A 298 -3.91 -4.16 5.11
C ILE A 298 -3.90 -3.83 3.61
N ILE A 299 -3.49 -2.61 3.27
CA ILE A 299 -3.32 -2.15 1.90
C ILE A 299 -1.82 -1.86 1.68
N PRO A 300 -1.16 -2.51 0.71
CA PRO A 300 0.24 -2.25 0.44
C PRO A 300 0.40 -0.87 -0.21
N VAL A 301 1.44 -0.15 0.20
CA VAL A 301 1.84 1.11 -0.41
C VAL A 301 3.20 0.92 -1.06
N VAL A 302 3.30 1.32 -2.32
CA VAL A 302 4.54 1.26 -3.10
C VAL A 302 5.20 2.63 -3.21
N MET A 303 6.50 2.62 -3.50
CA MET A 303 7.32 3.82 -3.64
C MET A 303 7.06 4.49 -5.00
N GLY A 304 6.34 5.60 -4.99
CA GLY A 304 6.11 6.55 -6.08
C GLY A 304 7.03 7.78 -6.00
N PHE A 305 8.26 7.60 -5.53
CA PHE A 305 9.27 8.65 -5.42
C PHE A 305 10.67 8.04 -5.47
N LYS A 306 11.70 8.88 -5.43
CA LYS A 306 13.10 8.47 -5.31
C LYS A 306 13.81 9.28 -4.24
N TYR A 307 14.42 8.63 -3.26
CA TYR A 307 15.31 9.30 -2.31
C TYR A 307 16.63 9.73 -2.98
N VAL A 308 17.19 10.83 -2.46
CA VAL A 308 18.61 11.17 -2.64
C VAL A 308 19.44 10.06 -1.99
N ASN A 309 20.38 9.48 -2.74
CA ASN A 309 21.19 8.32 -2.32
C ASN A 309 20.38 7.05 -1.97
N GLY A 310 19.13 6.96 -2.40
CA GLY A 310 18.30 5.77 -2.26
C GLY A 310 18.47 4.74 -3.38
N ALA A 311 17.53 3.81 -3.45
CA ALA A 311 17.46 2.85 -4.55
C ALA A 311 17.41 3.58 -5.92
N PRO A 312 18.06 3.03 -6.97
CA PRO A 312 17.91 3.51 -8.33
C PRO A 312 16.45 3.54 -8.79
N LEU A 313 16.05 4.55 -9.56
CA LEU A 313 14.65 4.75 -9.99
C LEU A 313 14.10 3.56 -10.77
N ASN A 314 14.91 2.95 -11.64
CA ASN A 314 14.52 1.75 -12.38
C ASN A 314 14.21 0.57 -11.43
N ARG A 315 14.94 0.39 -10.33
CA ARG A 315 14.66 -0.62 -9.31
C ARG A 315 13.38 -0.32 -8.56
N VAL A 316 13.16 0.95 -8.18
CA VAL A 316 11.90 1.40 -7.56
C VAL A 316 10.70 1.06 -8.45
N VAL A 317 10.77 1.42 -9.74
CA VAL A 317 9.71 1.12 -10.71
C VAL A 317 9.49 -0.39 -10.88
N LYS A 318 10.57 -1.16 -11.06
CA LYS A 318 10.53 -2.62 -11.25
C LYS A 318 9.89 -3.33 -10.04
N THR A 319 10.36 -3.03 -8.84
CA THR A 319 9.87 -3.67 -7.62
C THR A 319 8.42 -3.27 -7.30
N SER A 320 8.06 -1.99 -7.47
CA SER A 320 6.69 -1.51 -7.28
C SER A 320 5.69 -2.20 -8.21
N LYS A 321 6.01 -2.35 -9.51
CA LYS A 321 5.17 -3.08 -10.47
C LYS A 321 4.96 -4.55 -10.09
N ILE A 322 5.98 -5.20 -9.53
CA ILE A 322 5.88 -6.59 -9.09
C ILE A 322 5.07 -6.68 -7.80
N PHE A 323 5.41 -5.88 -6.79
CA PHE A 323 4.79 -5.93 -5.48
C PHE A 323 3.32 -5.50 -5.51
N ALA A 324 2.96 -4.49 -6.32
CA ALA A 324 1.57 -4.04 -6.47
C ALA A 324 0.60 -5.15 -6.92
N LYS A 325 1.08 -6.27 -7.49
CA LYS A 325 0.23 -7.42 -7.84
C LYS A 325 -0.36 -8.13 -6.61
N VAL A 326 0.18 -7.94 -5.41
CA VAL A 326 -0.37 -8.50 -4.14
C VAL A 326 -1.60 -7.76 -3.62
N SER A 327 -1.86 -6.56 -4.16
CA SER A 327 -2.86 -5.61 -3.69
C SER A 327 -4.31 -6.07 -3.79
N SER A 328 -4.58 -7.17 -4.52
CA SER A 328 -5.95 -7.57 -4.88
C SER A 328 -6.75 -6.43 -5.54
N GLY A 329 -6.06 -5.47 -6.15
CA GLY A 329 -6.58 -4.24 -6.74
C GLY A 329 -6.56 -3.02 -5.83
N SER A 330 -6.43 -3.16 -4.51
CA SER A 330 -6.35 -2.02 -3.57
C SER A 330 -4.91 -1.75 -3.13
N LEU A 331 -4.36 -0.60 -3.52
CA LEU A 331 -2.97 -0.22 -3.32
C LEU A 331 -2.86 1.27 -3.01
N GLY A 332 -1.79 1.64 -2.32
CA GLY A 332 -1.33 3.02 -2.22
C GLY A 332 -0.05 3.26 -3.02
N VAL A 333 0.17 4.51 -3.39
CA VAL A 333 1.44 5.02 -3.95
C VAL A 333 1.82 6.25 -3.15
N PHE A 334 3.00 6.25 -2.56
CA PHE A 334 3.56 7.43 -1.90
C PHE A 334 4.58 8.05 -2.86
N ILE A 335 4.50 9.26 -3.39
CA ILE A 335 3.62 10.40 -3.10
C ILE A 335 3.59 11.29 -4.35
N TRP A 336 2.51 12.06 -4.54
CA TRP A 336 2.36 12.99 -5.67
C TRP A 336 3.46 14.05 -5.70
N ASP A 337 3.52 14.87 -4.66
CA ASP A 337 4.29 16.11 -4.54
C ASP A 337 5.36 16.04 -3.44
N GLY A 338 5.75 14.83 -3.04
CA GLY A 338 6.75 14.66 -1.99
C GLY A 338 8.15 15.03 -2.41
N ASP A 339 8.37 15.32 -3.70
CA ASP A 339 9.60 15.96 -4.10
C ASP A 339 9.82 17.19 -3.24
N ALA A 340 8.81 17.95 -2.78
CA ALA A 340 8.92 19.04 -1.80
C ALA A 340 9.86 18.81 -0.59
N GLU A 341 10.06 17.57 -0.15
CA GLU A 341 11.01 17.19 0.89
C GLU A 341 12.47 17.17 0.37
N PRO A 342 13.48 17.73 1.09
CA PRO A 342 14.87 17.74 0.62
C PRO A 342 15.50 16.35 0.40
N SER A 343 14.97 15.33 1.09
CA SER A 343 15.45 13.94 0.98
C SER A 343 14.95 13.26 -0.31
N ILE A 344 13.94 13.82 -1.00
CA ILE A 344 13.32 13.25 -2.18
C ILE A 344 13.80 13.99 -3.44
N GLU A 345 14.39 13.24 -4.36
CA GLU A 345 14.91 13.73 -5.63
C GLU A 345 13.79 13.96 -6.66
N THR A 346 12.85 13.02 -6.75
CA THR A 346 11.69 13.12 -7.65
C THR A 346 10.51 12.31 -7.13
N SER A 347 9.32 12.62 -7.62
CA SER A 347 8.01 12.13 -7.18
C SER A 347 7.12 11.81 -8.39
N VAL A 348 5.90 11.33 -8.18
CA VAL A 348 4.95 11.07 -9.28
C VAL A 348 4.68 12.34 -10.08
N ARG A 349 4.60 13.52 -9.44
CA ARG A 349 4.31 14.81 -10.11
C ARG A 349 5.33 15.20 -11.17
N ASN A 350 6.59 14.79 -10.97
CA ASN A 350 7.74 15.26 -11.75
C ASN A 350 8.51 14.16 -12.47
N SER A 351 7.98 12.93 -12.54
CA SER A 351 8.65 11.79 -13.20
C SER A 351 7.69 11.02 -14.11
N PRO A 352 7.88 11.09 -15.44
CA PRO A 352 7.10 10.28 -16.39
C PRO A 352 7.19 8.77 -16.10
N GLN A 353 8.34 8.29 -15.62
CA GLN A 353 8.52 6.88 -15.26
C GLN A 353 7.63 6.46 -14.08
N LEU A 354 7.44 7.33 -13.09
CA LEU A 354 6.56 7.09 -11.94
C LEU A 354 5.09 7.31 -12.29
N GLU A 355 4.78 8.25 -13.19
CA GLU A 355 3.43 8.40 -13.77
C GLU A 355 3.01 7.13 -14.53
N ASP A 356 3.88 6.61 -15.40
CA ASP A 356 3.60 5.41 -16.19
C ASP A 356 3.53 4.15 -15.32
N MET A 357 4.40 4.05 -14.30
CA MET A 357 4.28 3.03 -13.26
C MET A 357 2.90 3.11 -12.58
N SER A 358 2.47 4.30 -12.17
CA SER A 358 1.20 4.51 -11.48
C SER A 358 0.01 4.10 -12.35
N LYS A 359 0.00 4.50 -13.63
CA LYS A 359 -1.02 4.07 -14.60
C LYS A 359 -1.07 2.55 -14.70
N GLU A 360 0.09 1.90 -14.88
CA GLU A 360 0.17 0.44 -15.04
C GLU A 360 -0.39 -0.29 -13.83
N ILE A 361 0.10 0.02 -12.62
CA ILE A 361 -0.31 -0.71 -11.41
C ILE A 361 -1.79 -0.49 -11.07
N ASN A 362 -2.35 0.67 -11.42
CA ASN A 362 -3.77 0.95 -11.24
C ASN A 362 -4.67 0.13 -12.19
N THR A 363 -4.12 -0.46 -13.27
CA THR A 363 -4.86 -1.42 -14.12
C THR A 363 -4.97 -2.80 -13.50
N PHE A 364 -4.15 -3.13 -12.50
CA PHE A 364 -4.14 -4.45 -11.90
C PHE A 364 -5.50 -4.73 -11.25
N LYS A 365 -6.21 -5.69 -11.83
CA LYS A 365 -7.41 -6.29 -11.24
C LYS A 365 -6.97 -7.31 -10.21
N THR A 366 -7.94 -7.83 -9.46
CA THR A 366 -7.74 -8.88 -8.46
C THR A 366 -7.03 -10.09 -9.10
N LEU A 367 -5.71 -10.07 -9.10
CA LEU A 367 -4.94 -11.27 -9.28
C LEU A 367 -4.99 -11.92 -7.91
N LYS A 368 -5.68 -13.06 -7.83
CA LYS A 368 -5.16 -14.11 -6.95
C LYS A 368 -3.79 -14.43 -7.54
N LEU A 369 -2.77 -13.63 -7.17
CA LEU A 369 -1.43 -14.16 -7.23
C LEU A 369 -1.55 -15.48 -6.48
N PRO A 370 -1.19 -16.62 -7.10
CA PRO A 370 -1.01 -17.82 -6.32
C PRO A 370 -0.08 -17.36 -5.21
N PHE A 371 -0.57 -17.38 -3.98
CA PHE A 371 0.24 -17.07 -2.82
C PHE A 371 1.60 -17.70 -3.09
N HIS A 372 2.68 -16.96 -2.90
CA HIS A 372 3.94 -17.64 -2.70
C HIS A 372 3.75 -18.47 -1.42
N LYS A 373 3.28 -19.70 -1.62
CA LYS A 373 3.41 -20.84 -0.72
C LYS A 373 4.86 -20.96 -0.25
N ALA A 374 5.79 -20.45 -1.05
CA ALA A 374 7.19 -20.30 -0.74
C ALA A 374 7.46 -19.17 0.27
N LEU A 375 7.20 -19.43 1.57
CA LEU A 375 8.07 -19.00 2.69
C LEU A 375 7.59 -19.59 4.03
N LEU A 376 6.42 -20.23 4.06
CA LEU A 376 6.02 -21.17 5.13
C LEU A 376 5.46 -22.52 4.62
N GLU A 377 5.12 -22.67 3.33
CA GLU A 377 4.45 -23.88 2.80
C GLU A 377 5.31 -24.73 1.85
N ASN A 378 6.54 -24.33 1.52
CA ASN A 378 7.34 -25.07 0.51
C ASN A 378 7.92 -26.43 0.97
N TYR A 379 7.46 -27.00 2.09
CA TYR A 379 7.82 -28.37 2.48
C TYR A 379 6.70 -29.15 3.18
N SER A 380 5.42 -28.86 2.93
CA SER A 380 4.34 -29.76 3.36
C SER A 380 3.78 -30.48 2.14
N ILE A 381 4.12 -31.77 2.01
CA ILE A 381 3.53 -32.68 1.04
C ILE A 381 2.02 -32.70 1.30
N GLU A 382 1.23 -32.86 0.25
CA GLU A 382 -0.22 -32.61 0.19
C GLU A 382 -1.08 -33.33 1.25
N THR A 383 -0.53 -34.36 1.90
CA THR A 383 -1.11 -35.07 3.04
C THR A 383 -1.20 -34.26 4.34
N ASP A 384 -0.31 -33.28 4.57
CA ASP A 384 -0.26 -32.51 5.82
C ASP A 384 -1.24 -31.31 5.86
N LYS A 385 -1.75 -30.90 4.70
CA LYS A 385 -2.66 -29.75 4.56
C LYS A 385 -3.99 -29.92 5.30
N LYS A 386 -4.43 -31.16 5.53
CA LYS A 386 -5.74 -31.43 6.15
C LYS A 386 -5.74 -31.45 7.68
N LYS A 387 -4.59 -31.54 8.36
CA LYS A 387 -4.55 -31.66 9.83
C LYS A 387 -3.96 -30.46 10.59
N TYR A 388 -3.00 -29.66 10.08
CA TYR A 388 -2.28 -28.70 10.96
C TYR A 388 -1.89 -27.34 10.31
N GLY A 389 -2.80 -26.36 10.34
CA GLY A 389 -2.50 -24.95 9.98
C GLY A 389 -1.82 -24.14 11.11
N PHE A 390 -1.26 -22.96 10.77
CA PHE A 390 -0.55 -22.03 11.68
C PHE A 390 -1.32 -21.64 12.97
N LYS A 391 -2.65 -21.77 12.96
CA LYS A 391 -3.53 -21.62 14.13
C LYS A 391 -3.21 -22.62 15.25
N HIS A 392 -2.57 -23.74 14.93
CA HIS A 392 -2.12 -24.76 15.88
C HIS A 392 -0.73 -24.43 16.48
N VAL A 393 0.13 -23.77 15.71
CA VAL A 393 1.50 -23.37 16.10
C VAL A 393 1.50 -22.18 17.06
N SER A 394 0.64 -21.19 16.80
CA SER A 394 0.46 -20.00 17.66
C SER A 394 -0.11 -20.33 19.04
N LYS A 395 -0.94 -21.38 19.17
CA LYS A 395 -1.48 -21.88 20.45
C LYS A 395 -0.43 -22.54 21.36
N HIS A 396 0.78 -22.77 20.86
CA HIS A 396 1.84 -23.47 21.59
C HIS A 396 3.08 -22.60 21.85
N GLN A 397 2.99 -21.28 21.62
CA GLN A 397 3.94 -20.33 22.19
C GLN A 397 3.75 -20.29 23.71
N ARG A 398 4.78 -20.67 24.47
CA ARG A 398 4.79 -20.43 25.93
C ARG A 398 4.94 -18.93 26.18
N SER A 399 4.19 -18.44 27.18
CA SER A 399 4.26 -17.08 27.72
C SER A 399 5.72 -16.68 28.00
N PRO A 400 6.12 -15.42 27.72
CA PRO A 400 7.45 -14.94 28.05
C PRO A 400 7.62 -14.95 29.57
N ASN A 401 8.45 -15.85 30.08
CA ASN A 401 8.91 -15.80 31.47
C ASN A 401 10.08 -14.82 31.51
N LEU A 402 9.98 -13.77 32.32
CA LEU A 402 10.96 -12.66 32.37
C LEU A 402 12.23 -13.01 33.16
N TYR A 403 12.31 -14.21 33.76
CA TYR A 403 13.45 -14.63 34.58
C TYR A 403 13.80 -16.13 34.42
N PRO A 404 14.36 -16.56 33.28
CA PRO A 404 14.85 -17.93 33.13
C PRO A 404 16.22 -18.11 33.81
N ILE A 405 16.32 -19.07 34.72
CA ILE A 405 17.58 -19.49 35.40
C ILE A 405 18.37 -20.48 34.49
N ASN A 406 17.79 -20.90 33.36
CA ASN A 406 18.41 -21.84 32.44
C ASN A 406 19.03 -21.11 31.23
N MET A 407 20.36 -21.15 31.12
CA MET A 407 21.12 -20.53 30.02
C MET A 407 20.79 -21.08 28.62
N PHE A 408 19.99 -22.15 28.53
CA PHE A 408 19.51 -22.74 27.28
C PHE A 408 18.07 -22.32 26.89
N GLU A 409 17.34 -21.55 27.72
CA GLU A 409 15.99 -21.06 27.40
C GLU A 409 15.95 -19.97 26.31
N GLU A 410 17.11 -19.40 25.94
CA GLU A 410 17.23 -18.39 24.87
C GLU A 410 17.69 -18.95 23.51
N ILE A 411 17.95 -20.26 23.40
CA ILE A 411 18.48 -20.82 22.16
C ILE A 411 17.34 -21.23 21.23
N ASN A 412 16.91 -20.28 20.39
CA ASN A 412 16.41 -20.34 19.01
C ASN A 412 15.95 -21.69 18.38
N SER A 413 15.34 -22.58 19.15
CA SER A 413 14.83 -23.88 18.73
C SER A 413 13.33 -23.95 19.03
N TYR A 414 12.57 -24.53 18.10
CA TYR A 414 11.15 -24.83 18.35
C TYR A 414 11.03 -26.09 19.22
N PRO A 415 9.95 -26.23 20.02
CA PRO A 415 9.75 -27.44 20.81
C PRO A 415 9.68 -28.68 19.92
N LEU A 416 10.21 -29.78 20.45
CA LEU A 416 10.29 -31.06 19.78
C LEU A 416 8.91 -31.60 19.37
N GLN A 417 8.80 -32.12 18.14
CA GLN A 417 7.65 -32.92 17.75
C GLN A 417 8.03 -34.41 17.76
N VAL A 418 7.28 -35.21 18.52
CA VAL A 418 7.51 -36.64 18.68
C VAL A 418 6.18 -37.38 18.49
N PHE A 419 6.16 -38.38 17.62
CA PHE A 419 4.94 -39.13 17.30
C PHE A 419 4.63 -40.20 18.36
N ASP A 420 3.38 -40.31 18.79
CA ASP A 420 2.85 -41.48 19.51
C ASP A 420 2.10 -42.35 18.51
N ARG A 421 2.43 -43.64 18.43
CA ARG A 421 1.83 -44.55 17.45
C ARG A 421 0.38 -44.93 17.76
N PHE A 422 -0.16 -44.54 18.92
CA PHE A 422 -1.44 -45.07 19.40
C PHE A 422 -2.50 -44.04 19.79
N ASN A 423 -2.27 -42.72 19.64
CA ASN A 423 -3.31 -41.70 19.91
C ASN A 423 -3.15 -40.47 19.00
N GLU A 424 -4.22 -40.07 18.31
CA GLU A 424 -4.22 -38.91 17.38
C GLU A 424 -4.30 -37.53 18.07
N ASN A 425 -4.23 -37.47 19.41
CA ASN A 425 -4.27 -36.22 20.18
C ASN A 425 -2.89 -35.90 20.76
N PHE A 426 -2.32 -34.73 20.39
CA PHE A 426 -1.02 -34.28 20.87
C PHE A 426 -1.06 -33.81 22.33
N GLN A 427 -0.15 -34.34 23.15
CA GLN A 427 0.21 -33.76 24.44
C GLN A 427 1.69 -33.34 24.45
N VAL A 428 1.96 -32.21 25.10
CA VAL A 428 3.31 -31.74 25.43
C VAL A 428 4.00 -32.82 26.26
N CYS A 429 5.16 -33.33 25.83
CA CYS A 429 5.87 -34.38 26.56
C CYS A 429 6.45 -33.83 27.87
N SER A 430 5.85 -34.19 29.00
CA SER A 430 6.37 -33.91 30.35
C SER A 430 7.02 -35.11 31.05
N SER A 431 7.29 -36.22 30.37
CA SER A 431 8.00 -37.36 30.98
C SER A 431 8.52 -38.35 29.95
N ASN A 432 9.65 -38.99 30.28
CA ASN A 432 10.37 -40.05 29.56
C ASN A 432 9.47 -40.95 28.69
N ILE A 433 9.74 -41.02 27.38
CA ILE A 433 8.99 -41.93 26.49
C ILE A 433 9.93 -42.77 25.62
N ILE A 434 9.73 -44.08 25.74
CA ILE A 434 10.35 -45.14 24.96
C ILE A 434 9.55 -45.26 23.64
N TRP A 435 10.22 -45.47 22.50
CA TRP A 435 9.65 -45.72 21.16
C TRP A 435 9.12 -44.54 20.33
N LYS A 436 9.63 -43.31 20.53
CA LYS A 436 9.32 -42.19 19.63
C LYS A 436 10.49 -41.86 18.68
N ALA A 437 10.18 -41.64 17.40
CA ALA A 437 11.12 -41.13 16.40
C ALA A 437 11.04 -39.60 16.35
N LEU A 438 12.20 -38.94 16.27
CA LEU A 438 12.26 -37.50 16.02
C LEU A 438 11.93 -37.21 14.56
N LEU A 439 10.94 -36.35 14.30
CA LEU A 439 10.51 -36.05 12.93
C LEU A 439 11.31 -34.90 12.29
N SER A 440 11.55 -33.81 13.00
CA SER A 440 12.29 -32.65 12.48
C SER A 440 12.80 -31.73 13.59
N LEU A 441 13.90 -31.01 13.29
CA LEU A 441 14.50 -29.97 14.12
C LEU A 441 14.58 -28.68 13.31
N TRP A 442 14.12 -27.57 13.89
CA TRP A 442 14.07 -26.26 13.24
C TRP A 442 14.79 -25.22 14.09
N PHE A 443 15.69 -24.47 13.46
CA PHE A 443 16.44 -23.38 14.11
C PHE A 443 16.01 -22.03 13.53
N LYS A 444 15.93 -21.01 14.40
CA LYS A 444 15.49 -19.65 14.03
C LYS A 444 16.60 -18.77 13.40
N GLY A 445 17.86 -19.23 13.35
CA GLY A 445 19.01 -18.42 12.91
C GLY A 445 20.09 -19.19 12.14
N THR A 446 21.16 -18.48 11.76
CA THR A 446 22.30 -19.00 10.97
C THR A 446 23.13 -20.05 11.71
N TYR A 447 23.08 -20.01 13.06
CA TYR A 447 23.65 -20.94 14.01
C TYR A 447 22.55 -21.43 14.95
N GLY A 448 22.65 -22.67 15.41
CA GLY A 448 21.73 -23.23 16.40
C GLY A 448 22.33 -24.51 16.98
N ALA A 449 22.13 -24.72 18.28
CA ALA A 449 22.52 -25.93 18.98
C ALA A 449 21.27 -26.63 19.49
N TYR A 450 21.24 -27.95 19.38
CA TYR A 450 20.20 -28.80 19.96
C TYR A 450 20.89 -29.84 20.81
N ILE A 451 20.58 -29.83 22.11
CA ILE A 451 21.07 -30.80 23.09
C ILE A 451 19.85 -31.55 23.60
N SER A 452 19.93 -32.88 23.63
CA SER A 452 18.82 -33.71 24.06
C SER A 452 19.32 -34.97 24.74
N ASN A 453 18.65 -35.33 25.83
CA ASN A 453 18.83 -36.57 26.57
C ASN A 453 17.90 -37.70 26.08
N ILE A 454 17.24 -37.51 24.93
CA ILE A 454 16.34 -38.52 24.34
C ILE A 454 17.15 -39.76 23.98
N THR A 455 16.72 -40.90 24.53
CA THR A 455 17.33 -42.19 24.26
C THR A 455 16.95 -42.68 22.86
N ILE A 456 17.95 -42.81 21.97
CA ILE A 456 17.75 -43.28 20.60
C ILE A 456 18.11 -44.78 20.52
N TYR A 457 17.12 -45.62 20.17
CA TYR A 457 17.29 -47.06 20.00
C TYR A 457 17.74 -47.46 18.57
N LYS A 458 18.28 -48.68 18.46
CA LYS A 458 18.71 -49.32 17.20
C LYS A 458 17.56 -49.30 16.17
N TYR A 459 17.88 -48.95 14.92
CA TYR A 459 16.95 -48.79 13.77
C TYR A 459 16.11 -47.50 13.74
N ASN A 460 16.34 -46.56 14.66
CA ASN A 460 15.79 -45.22 14.49
C ASN A 460 16.48 -44.50 13.34
N LYS A 461 15.69 -44.01 12.39
CA LYS A 461 16.15 -43.15 11.30
C LYS A 461 16.07 -41.71 11.79
N PHE A 462 17.17 -40.98 11.65
CA PHE A 462 17.22 -39.55 11.91
C PHE A 462 17.41 -38.84 10.57
N ILE A 463 16.54 -37.89 10.27
CA ILE A 463 16.61 -37.10 9.03
C ILE A 463 16.79 -35.65 9.44
N PHE A 464 17.96 -35.09 9.10
CA PHE A 464 18.21 -33.65 9.25
C PHE A 464 17.91 -32.95 7.94
N HIS A 465 16.98 -31.99 7.99
CA HIS A 465 16.70 -31.10 6.87
C HIS A 465 17.35 -29.75 7.12
N ILE A 466 18.29 -29.35 6.25
CA ILE A 466 18.97 -28.06 6.33
C ILE A 466 18.55 -27.22 5.11
N PRO A 467 17.89 -26.07 5.29
CA PRO A 467 17.39 -25.30 4.17
C PRO A 467 18.40 -24.24 3.68
N ILE A 468 19.58 -24.61 3.09
CA ILE A 468 20.46 -23.62 2.43
C ILE A 468 21.18 -24.16 1.16
N ILE A 469 21.30 -23.27 0.17
CA ILE A 469 21.66 -23.39 -1.27
C ILE A 469 23.18 -23.50 -1.56
N ARG A 470 24.06 -23.70 -0.57
CA ARG A 470 25.52 -23.86 -0.83
C ARG A 470 26.10 -25.06 -0.07
N PRO A 471 26.40 -26.19 -0.74
CA PRO A 471 26.85 -27.42 -0.08
C PRO A 471 28.28 -27.36 0.50
N HIS A 472 29.07 -26.31 0.23
CA HIS A 472 30.52 -26.31 0.47
C HIS A 472 31.00 -25.59 1.74
N THR A 473 30.11 -25.11 2.62
CA THR A 473 30.52 -24.34 3.83
C THR A 473 29.85 -24.79 5.12
N ILE A 474 29.19 -25.95 5.12
CA ILE A 474 28.69 -26.54 6.37
C ILE A 474 29.82 -27.38 6.96
N SER A 475 30.48 -26.88 8.01
CA SER A 475 31.30 -27.72 8.88
C SER A 475 30.39 -28.33 9.93
N LEU A 476 29.81 -29.49 9.64
CA LEU A 476 29.12 -30.27 10.66
C LEU A 476 30.18 -30.82 11.62
N LYS A 477 30.51 -30.07 12.68
CA LYS A 477 31.36 -30.59 13.76
C LYS A 477 30.49 -31.40 14.69
N ILE A 478 30.50 -32.69 14.41
CA ILE A 478 29.89 -33.70 15.25
C ILE A 478 30.92 -34.07 16.32
N LEU A 479 30.76 -33.57 17.55
CA LEU A 479 31.43 -34.14 18.70
C LEU A 479 30.69 -35.44 19.04
N LEU A 480 31.14 -36.56 18.46
CA LEU A 480 30.62 -37.87 18.78
C LEU A 480 31.72 -38.81 19.26
N ASP A 481 31.34 -39.54 20.30
CA ASP A 481 31.92 -40.81 20.74
C ASP A 481 32.15 -41.77 19.56
N LYS A 482 33.13 -42.67 19.71
CA LYS A 482 33.81 -43.51 18.70
C LYS A 482 32.91 -44.56 17.99
N SER A 483 31.59 -44.44 18.03
CA SER A 483 30.61 -45.47 17.67
C SER A 483 29.84 -45.23 16.35
N LEU A 484 30.06 -44.11 15.65
CA LEU A 484 29.47 -43.83 14.34
C LEU A 484 30.10 -44.73 13.25
N ARG A 485 29.31 -45.53 12.53
CA ARG A 485 29.83 -46.37 11.43
C ARG A 485 29.87 -45.66 10.07
N GLY A 486 29.09 -44.61 9.88
CA GLY A 486 29.09 -43.82 8.64
C GLY A 486 27.90 -42.86 8.57
N TYR A 487 28.00 -41.89 7.66
CA TYR A 487 26.88 -41.07 7.21
C TYR A 487 26.85 -41.11 5.69
N SER A 488 25.65 -41.10 5.10
CA SER A 488 25.47 -40.93 3.65
C SER A 488 24.72 -39.63 3.37
N LEU A 489 25.16 -38.94 2.33
CA LEU A 489 24.36 -37.89 1.72
C LEU A 489 23.43 -38.59 0.73
N ASP A 490 22.17 -38.79 1.10
CA ASP A 490 21.24 -39.52 0.24
C ASP A 490 20.80 -38.65 -0.95
N ASN A 491 20.86 -37.31 -0.81
CA ASN A 491 20.56 -36.31 -1.85
C ASN A 491 21.10 -34.92 -1.44
N ILE A 492 21.06 -33.93 -2.35
CA ILE A 492 21.36 -32.52 -2.05
C ILE A 492 20.51 -32.09 -0.85
N ASN A 493 21.16 -31.79 0.28
CA ASN A 493 20.57 -31.34 1.57
C ASN A 493 19.94 -32.41 2.48
N THR A 494 20.20 -33.71 2.28
CA THR A 494 19.70 -34.77 3.17
C THR A 494 20.83 -35.66 3.69
N TYR A 495 20.99 -35.73 5.02
CA TYR A 495 21.95 -36.60 5.68
C TYR A 495 21.23 -37.77 6.36
N ARG A 496 21.68 -38.99 6.09
CA ARG A 496 21.23 -40.21 6.75
C ARG A 496 22.35 -40.76 7.64
N PHE A 497 21.98 -41.11 8.87
CA PHE A 497 22.90 -41.70 9.85
C PHE A 497 22.46 -43.12 10.20
N GLU A 498 23.43 -44.03 10.30
CA GLU A 498 23.19 -45.42 10.68
C GLU A 498 24.10 -45.81 11.86
N TYR A 499 23.49 -46.21 12.98
CA TYR A 499 24.20 -46.52 14.24
C TYR A 499 24.22 -48.02 14.52
N LYS A 500 25.36 -48.55 14.98
CA LYS A 500 25.47 -49.95 15.39
C LYS A 500 25.64 -50.06 16.91
N ASN A 501 24.50 -50.16 17.60
CA ASN A 501 24.34 -50.48 19.02
C ASN A 501 25.00 -49.52 20.03
N LYS A 502 24.14 -49.06 20.96
CA LYS A 502 24.38 -48.28 22.21
C LYS A 502 24.38 -46.75 22.10
N PHE A 503 24.05 -46.18 23.27
CA PHE A 503 23.42 -44.91 23.59
C PHE A 503 24.10 -43.67 23.00
N LEU A 504 23.30 -42.82 22.36
CA LEU A 504 23.67 -41.43 22.09
C LEU A 504 23.17 -40.61 23.29
N THR A 505 24.07 -40.17 24.17
CA THR A 505 23.68 -39.34 25.32
C THR A 505 23.77 -37.85 24.99
N GLU A 506 24.57 -37.47 24.00
CA GLU A 506 24.80 -36.07 23.64
C GLU A 506 25.01 -35.96 22.13
N PHE A 507 24.35 -34.96 21.53
CA PHE A 507 24.51 -34.62 20.12
C PHE A 507 24.69 -33.11 20.05
N LEU A 508 25.73 -32.67 19.35
CA LEU A 508 25.98 -31.25 19.12
C LEU A 508 26.08 -31.04 17.60
N CYS A 509 25.08 -30.37 17.04
CA CYS A 509 25.17 -29.85 15.69
C CYS A 509 25.62 -28.40 15.78
N ILE A 510 26.82 -28.12 15.29
CA ILE A 510 27.30 -26.75 15.06
C ILE A 510 27.33 -26.58 13.55
N LYS A 511 26.76 -25.47 13.06
CA LYS A 511 26.96 -25.01 11.69
C LYS A 511 28.16 -24.08 11.61
#